data_AF-A0A6P6G0N2-F1
#
_entry.id   AF-A0A6P6G0N2-F1
#
_cell.length_a   1.000
_cell.length_b   1.000
_cell.length_c   1.000
_cell.angle_alpha   90.00
_cell.angle_beta   90.00
_cell.angle_gamma   90.00
#
_symmetry.space_group_name_H-M   'P 1'
#
loop_
_entity.id
_entity.type
_entity.pdbx_description
1 polymer ?
#
loop_
_entity_poly.entity_id
_entity_poly.type
_entity_poly.pdbx_seq_one_letter_code
_entity_poly.pdbx_strand_id
1 'polypeptide(L)'
;MSPHNSEATRTIRQAEILDGVTDIDLVINLKLREEALLAKCLGRRICSECGGNYNVASIDIKGEDGSPNLYMAPLLPPPHCASKLITRSDDTEEVVKKRLRIYNEMSQPLEEFYRRRGKLLEFELPGGIPESWPKLLQALNLEDHDEQSAAA
;
A
#
# COMPACT_ATOMS: atom_id res chain seq x y z
N MET A 1 -9.17 28.55 -3.25
CA MET A 1 -8.07 27.57 -3.34
C MET A 1 -8.71 26.21 -3.39
N SER A 2 -8.86 25.64 -4.59
CA SER A 2 -9.46 24.32 -4.75
C SER A 2 -8.54 23.28 -4.11
N PRO A 3 -9.06 22.33 -3.32
CA PRO A 3 -8.24 21.23 -2.87
C PRO A 3 -7.86 20.44 -4.12
N HIS A 4 -6.58 20.49 -4.49
CA HIS A 4 -6.01 19.54 -5.43
C HIS A 4 -6.05 18.17 -4.76
N ASN A 5 -7.22 17.54 -4.83
CA ASN A 5 -7.36 16.12 -4.59
C ASN A 5 -6.48 15.46 -5.66
N SER A 6 -5.32 14.95 -5.27
CA SER A 6 -4.49 14.11 -6.13
C SER A 6 -5.25 12.79 -6.35
N GLU A 7 -6.29 12.83 -7.17
CA GLU A 7 -7.00 11.64 -7.62
C GLU A 7 -6.09 10.97 -8.64
N ALA A 8 -5.24 10.08 -8.14
CA ALA A 8 -4.64 9.02 -8.96
C ALA A 8 -5.72 8.38 -9.84
N THR A 9 -5.34 7.86 -11.01
CA THR A 9 -6.26 7.15 -11.93
C THR A 9 -7.05 6.09 -11.17
N ARG A 10 -8.32 6.38 -10.89
CA ARG A 10 -9.24 5.56 -10.10
C ARG A 10 -10.42 5.05 -10.93
N THR A 11 -10.51 5.47 -12.20
CA THR A 11 -11.60 5.12 -13.11
C THR A 11 -11.07 4.75 -14.49
N ILE A 12 -11.83 3.94 -15.24
CA ILE A 12 -11.52 3.59 -16.63
C ILE A 12 -11.39 4.86 -17.49
N ARG A 13 -12.29 5.84 -17.31
CA ARG A 13 -12.25 7.08 -18.09
C ARG A 13 -10.95 7.85 -17.89
N GLN A 14 -10.44 7.90 -16.65
CA GLN A 14 -9.14 8.51 -16.38
C GLN A 14 -8.00 7.73 -17.05
N ALA A 15 -8.08 6.39 -17.08
CA ALA A 15 -7.09 5.53 -17.73
C ALA A 15 -7.07 5.73 -19.25
N GLU A 16 -8.24 5.82 -19.89
CA GLU A 16 -8.39 6.09 -21.32
C GLU A 16 -7.83 7.47 -21.70
N ILE A 17 -8.09 8.49 -20.87
CA ILE A 17 -7.52 9.84 -21.08
C ILE A 17 -6.00 9.78 -20.95
N LEU A 18 -5.48 9.08 -19.94
CA LEU A 18 -4.04 8.98 -19.71
C LEU A 18 -3.33 8.24 -20.84
N ASP A 19 -3.88 7.10 -21.31
CA ASP A 19 -3.37 6.33 -22.46
C ASP A 19 -3.37 7.18 -23.76
N GLY A 20 -4.24 8.19 -23.87
CA GLY A 20 -4.26 9.12 -25.00
C GLY A 20 -3.18 10.21 -24.92
N VAL A 21 -2.59 10.44 -23.75
CA VAL A 21 -1.57 11.49 -23.51
C VAL A 21 -0.17 10.91 -23.44
N THR A 22 -0.01 9.70 -22.89
CA THR A 22 1.27 9.01 -22.74
C THR A 22 1.08 7.52 -22.92
N ASP A 23 2.12 6.84 -23.40
CA ASP A 23 2.16 5.39 -23.29
C ASP A 23 2.45 5.02 -21.83
N ILE A 24 1.71 4.06 -21.32
CA ILE A 24 1.90 3.49 -19.99
C ILE A 24 2.57 2.13 -20.17
N ASP A 25 3.85 2.01 -19.82
CA ASP A 25 4.58 0.75 -20.00
C ASP A 25 4.12 -0.32 -19.00
N LEU A 26 3.86 0.10 -17.76
CA LEU A 26 3.61 -0.81 -16.64
C LEU A 26 2.70 -0.17 -15.58
N VAL A 27 1.78 -0.97 -15.07
CA VAL A 27 0.96 -0.69 -13.89
C VAL A 27 1.21 -1.79 -12.87
N ILE A 28 1.62 -1.40 -11.66
CA ILE A 28 1.90 -2.35 -10.58
C ILE A 28 0.72 -2.36 -9.61
N ASN A 29 0.09 -3.51 -9.43
CA ASN A 29 -0.92 -3.72 -8.40
C ASN A 29 -0.28 -4.40 -7.19
N LEU A 30 -0.06 -3.62 -6.13
CA LEU A 30 0.48 -4.12 -4.86
C LEU A 30 -0.64 -4.80 -4.06
N LYS A 31 -0.57 -6.11 -3.94
CA LYS A 31 -1.53 -6.92 -3.22
C LYS A 31 -1.01 -7.30 -1.85
N LEU A 32 -1.92 -7.32 -0.87
CA LEU A 32 -1.66 -7.72 0.50
C LEU A 32 -2.87 -8.47 1.01
N ARG A 33 -2.62 -9.50 1.84
CA ARG A 33 -3.68 -10.27 2.49
C ARG A 33 -4.65 -9.36 3.25
N GLU A 34 -5.94 -9.62 3.11
CA GLU A 34 -7.01 -8.76 3.63
C GLU A 34 -6.91 -8.60 5.16
N GLU A 35 -6.60 -9.69 5.86
CA GLU A 35 -6.40 -9.69 7.31
C GLU A 35 -5.23 -8.79 7.75
N ALA A 36 -4.18 -8.66 6.93
CA ALA A 36 -3.07 -7.75 7.19
C ALA A 36 -3.47 -6.29 6.93
N LEU A 37 -4.22 -6.02 5.85
CA LEU A 37 -4.77 -4.70 5.56
C LEU A 37 -5.71 -4.21 6.67
N LEU A 38 -6.58 -5.11 7.15
CA LEU A 38 -7.50 -4.84 8.25
C LEU A 38 -6.74 -4.49 9.53
N ALA A 39 -5.81 -5.35 9.94
CA ALA A 39 -4.99 -5.12 11.12
C ALA A 39 -4.17 -3.83 11.03
N LYS A 40 -3.57 -3.51 9.87
CA LYS A 40 -2.84 -2.25 9.67
C LYS A 40 -3.76 -1.03 9.73
N CYS A 41 -4.98 -1.09 9.19
CA CYS A 41 -5.91 0.03 9.28
C CYS A 41 -6.37 0.28 10.73
N LEU A 42 -6.74 -0.76 11.47
CA LEU A 42 -7.11 -0.67 12.90
C LEU A 42 -5.92 -0.28 13.80
N GLY A 43 -4.71 -0.65 13.39
CA GLY A 43 -3.45 -0.33 14.06
C GLY A 43 -2.94 1.10 13.81
N ARG A 44 -3.57 1.86 12.90
CA ARG A 44 -3.13 3.22 12.57
C ARG A 44 -3.23 4.15 13.76
N ARG A 45 -2.19 4.95 13.97
CA ARG A 45 -2.13 5.98 15.01
C ARG A 45 -1.58 7.27 14.42
N ILE A 46 -2.06 8.39 14.93
CA ILE A 46 -1.58 9.72 14.57
C ILE A 46 -1.14 10.39 15.88
N CYS A 47 0.03 11.02 15.90
CA CYS A 47 0.40 11.86 17.03
C CYS A 47 -0.37 13.18 16.96
N SER A 48 -1.12 13.52 18.02
CA SER A 48 -1.92 14.74 18.08
C SER A 48 -1.10 16.03 18.13
N GLU A 49 0.20 15.96 18.39
CA GLU A 49 1.08 17.14 18.43
C GLU A 49 1.90 17.33 17.16
N CYS A 50 2.60 16.31 16.68
CA CYS A 50 3.47 16.43 15.50
C CYS A 50 2.79 16.02 14.19
N GLY A 51 1.62 15.39 14.24
CA GLY A 51 0.91 14.88 13.06
C GLY A 51 1.53 13.63 12.42
N GLY A 52 2.57 13.06 13.03
CA GLY A 52 3.24 11.85 12.53
C GLY A 52 2.31 10.64 12.48
N ASN A 53 2.45 9.81 11.43
CA ASN A 53 1.70 8.57 11.24
C ASN A 53 2.51 7.38 11.76
N TYR A 54 1.86 6.57 12.59
CA TYR A 54 2.43 5.38 13.21
C TYR A 54 1.46 4.21 13.04
N ASN A 55 1.96 3.00 13.30
CA ASN A 55 1.15 1.80 13.24
C ASN A 55 1.56 0.82 14.32
N VAL A 56 0.66 0.52 15.24
CA VAL A 56 0.94 -0.40 16.36
C VAL A 56 0.69 -1.87 16.01
N ALA A 57 0.14 -2.17 14.83
CA ALA A 57 -0.12 -3.55 14.42
C ALA A 57 1.18 -4.24 14.00
N SER A 58 1.50 -5.32 14.72
CA SER A 58 2.47 -6.34 14.32
C SER A 58 1.75 -7.41 13.52
N ILE A 59 2.18 -7.64 12.29
CA ILE A 59 1.62 -8.68 11.43
C ILE A 59 2.54 -9.88 11.49
N ASP A 60 2.00 -11.02 11.87
CA ASP A 60 2.66 -12.33 11.84
C ASP A 60 1.61 -13.36 11.44
N ILE A 61 1.45 -13.54 10.13
CA ILE A 61 0.46 -14.44 9.56
C ILE A 61 1.21 -15.59 8.91
N LYS A 62 0.96 -16.80 9.39
CA LYS A 62 1.53 -18.02 8.83
C LYS A 62 1.03 -18.24 7.41
N GLY A 63 1.88 -18.84 6.59
CA GLY A 63 1.51 -19.33 5.28
C GLY A 63 0.63 -20.57 5.40
N GLU A 64 -0.37 -20.66 4.53
CA GLU A 64 -1.21 -21.84 4.33
C GLU A 64 -1.12 -22.29 2.85
N ASP A 65 -1.21 -23.59 2.59
CA ASP A 65 -1.26 -24.17 1.25
C ASP A 65 -0.15 -23.70 0.28
N GLY A 66 1.09 -23.57 0.79
CA GLY A 66 2.25 -23.16 -0.01
C GLY A 66 2.43 -21.65 -0.16
N SER A 67 1.52 -20.83 0.40
CA SER A 67 1.77 -19.40 0.55
C SER A 67 2.89 -19.13 1.56
N PRO A 68 3.72 -18.09 1.36
CA PRO A 68 4.77 -17.75 2.32
C PRO A 68 4.18 -17.16 3.60
N ASN A 69 4.90 -17.32 4.71
CA ASN A 69 4.65 -16.51 5.90
C ASN A 69 4.79 -15.02 5.53
N LEU A 70 3.92 -14.17 6.09
CA LEU A 70 4.09 -12.72 5.96
C LEU A 70 4.17 -12.07 7.34
N TYR A 71 5.29 -11.38 7.51
CA TYR A 71 5.64 -10.62 8.69
C TYR A 71 5.74 -9.14 8.33
N MET A 72 5.18 -8.27 9.16
CA MET A 72 5.38 -6.82 9.07
C MET A 72 5.49 -6.22 10.47
N ALA A 73 6.67 -5.70 10.79
CA ALA A 73 6.90 -5.01 12.05
C ALA A 73 5.95 -3.82 12.24
N PRO A 74 5.63 -3.45 13.49
CA PRO A 74 4.93 -2.20 13.78
C PRO A 74 5.84 -1.00 13.47
N LEU A 75 5.22 0.13 13.12
CA LEU A 75 5.90 1.41 13.02
C LEU A 75 5.59 2.21 14.29
N LEU A 76 6.39 1.99 15.33
CA LEU A 76 6.15 2.58 16.65
C LEU A 76 6.54 4.07 16.71
N PRO A 77 5.87 4.87 17.55
CA PRO A 77 6.24 6.26 17.76
C PRO A 77 7.54 6.41 18.56
N PRO A 78 8.24 7.54 18.42
CA PRO A 78 9.28 7.91 19.36
C PRO A 78 8.68 8.19 20.76
N PRO A 79 9.47 8.16 21.84
CA PRO A 79 8.97 8.30 23.22
C PRO A 79 8.11 9.54 23.46
N HIS A 80 8.48 10.68 22.87
CA HIS A 80 7.75 11.94 23.03
C HIS A 80 6.37 11.97 22.35
N CYS A 81 6.08 11.02 21.45
CA CYS A 81 4.80 10.86 20.75
C CYS A 81 3.92 9.76 21.36
N ALA A 82 4.49 8.83 22.13
CA ALA A 82 3.81 7.59 22.55
C ALA A 82 2.51 7.84 23.34
N SER A 83 2.50 8.82 24.24
CA SER A 83 1.31 9.19 25.05
C SER A 83 0.30 10.06 24.31
N LYS A 84 0.61 10.52 23.10
CA LYS A 84 -0.17 11.47 22.30
C LYS A 84 -0.80 10.81 21.06
N LEU A 85 -0.69 9.48 20.98
CA LEU A 85 -1.25 8.73 19.89
C LEU A 85 -2.78 8.67 20.00
N ILE A 86 -3.43 9.14 18.94
CA ILE A 86 -4.87 9.03 18.75
C ILE A 86 -5.18 8.12 17.56
N THR A 87 -6.36 7.51 17.58
CA THR A 87 -6.93 6.81 16.43
C THR A 87 -7.77 7.78 15.59
N ARG A 88 -8.00 7.45 14.32
CA ARG A 88 -9.03 8.15 13.56
C ARG A 88 -10.40 7.59 13.92
N SER A 89 -11.42 8.44 13.86
CA SER A 89 -12.80 8.04 14.13
C SER A 89 -13.36 7.01 13.14
N ASP A 90 -12.76 6.89 11.95
CA ASP A 90 -13.17 5.96 10.89
C ASP A 90 -12.43 4.61 10.89
N ASP A 91 -11.54 4.37 11.86
CA ASP A 91 -10.81 3.10 12.00
C ASP A 91 -11.60 2.06 12.82
N THR A 92 -12.82 1.74 12.39
CA THR A 92 -13.58 0.58 12.90
C THR A 92 -13.52 -0.57 11.90
N GLU A 93 -13.69 -1.80 12.39
CA GLU A 93 -13.61 -2.99 11.54
C GLU A 93 -14.63 -2.94 10.39
N GLU A 94 -15.86 -2.53 10.68
CA GLU A 94 -16.96 -2.43 9.71
C GLU A 94 -16.66 -1.38 8.64
N VAL A 95 -16.13 -0.22 9.04
CA VAL A 95 -15.78 0.86 8.12
C VAL A 95 -14.61 0.44 7.23
N VAL A 96 -13.58 -0.19 7.80
CA VAL A 96 -12.42 -0.68 7.04
C VAL A 96 -12.83 -1.76 6.05
N LYS A 97 -13.59 -2.78 6.47
CA LYS A 97 -14.11 -3.83 5.56
C LYS A 97 -14.95 -3.24 4.43
N LYS A 98 -15.84 -2.29 4.75
CA LYS A 98 -16.64 -1.59 3.73
C LYS A 98 -15.76 -0.83 2.74
N ARG A 99 -14.70 -0.14 3.21
CA ARG A 99 -13.75 0.57 2.35
C ARG A 99 -12.96 -0.37 1.45
N LEU A 100 -12.50 -1.51 1.97
CA LEU A 100 -11.79 -2.52 1.19
C LEU A 100 -12.69 -3.10 0.10
N ARG A 101 -13.94 -3.43 0.42
CA ARG A 101 -14.92 -3.90 -0.57
C ARG A 101 -15.16 -2.87 -1.67
N ILE A 102 -15.44 -1.61 -1.31
CA ILE A 102 -15.65 -0.54 -2.29
C ILE A 102 -14.40 -0.32 -3.14
N TYR A 103 -13.21 -0.35 -2.53
CA TYR A 103 -11.95 -0.23 -3.26
C TYR A 103 -11.82 -1.34 -4.31
N ASN A 104 -12.05 -2.60 -3.94
CA ASN A 104 -11.98 -3.74 -4.86
C ASN A 104 -13.03 -3.63 -6.00
N GLU A 105 -14.27 -3.25 -5.67
CA GLU A 105 -15.33 -3.04 -6.67
C GLU A 105 -14.96 -1.93 -7.67
N MET A 106 -14.32 -0.87 -7.19
CA MET A 106 -13.92 0.28 -8.02
C MET A 106 -12.61 0.04 -8.79
N SER A 107 -11.67 -0.74 -8.24
CA SER A 107 -10.37 -1.03 -8.86
C SER A 107 -10.47 -2.14 -9.91
N GLN A 108 -11.35 -3.13 -9.72
CA GLN A 108 -11.47 -4.28 -10.61
C GLN A 108 -11.61 -3.91 -12.10
N PRO A 109 -12.45 -2.92 -12.50
CA PRO A 109 -12.56 -2.53 -13.91
C PRO A 109 -11.26 -1.92 -14.46
N LEU A 110 -10.50 -1.21 -13.62
CA LEU A 110 -9.22 -0.59 -13.99
C LEU A 110 -8.10 -1.64 -14.08
N GLU A 111 -8.07 -2.59 -13.15
CA GLU A 111 -7.17 -3.72 -13.21
C GLU A 111 -7.40 -4.52 -14.50
N GLU A 112 -8.65 -4.82 -14.83
CA GLU A 112 -9.00 -5.53 -16.06
C GLU A 112 -8.66 -4.75 -17.34
N PHE A 113 -8.76 -3.41 -17.28
CA PHE A 113 -8.36 -2.54 -18.37
C PHE A 113 -6.87 -2.67 -18.70
N TYR A 114 -5.99 -2.67 -17.69
CA TYR A 114 -4.54 -2.81 -17.91
C TYR A 114 -4.11 -4.27 -18.09
N ARG A 115 -4.80 -5.23 -17.47
CA ARG A 115 -4.57 -6.67 -17.65
C ARG A 115 -4.77 -7.10 -19.10
N ARG A 116 -5.88 -6.70 -19.74
CA ARG A 116 -6.14 -7.01 -21.16
C ARG A 116 -5.14 -6.39 -22.13
N ARG A 117 -4.43 -5.35 -21.69
CA ARG A 117 -3.36 -4.69 -22.47
C ARG A 117 -1.98 -5.29 -22.22
N GLY A 118 -1.86 -6.29 -21.32
CA GLY A 118 -0.58 -6.87 -20.94
C GLY A 118 0.31 -5.92 -20.13
N LYS A 119 -0.27 -4.88 -19.52
CA LYS A 119 0.46 -3.82 -18.81
C LYS A 119 0.36 -3.94 -17.29
N LEU A 120 -0.39 -4.90 -16.76
CA LEU A 120 -0.59 -5.08 -15.32
C LEU A 120 0.38 -6.12 -14.76
N LEU A 121 1.22 -5.71 -13.81
CA LEU A 121 1.99 -6.58 -12.94
C LEU A 121 1.29 -6.68 -11.58
N GLU A 122 0.84 -7.89 -11.23
CA GLU A 122 0.34 -8.16 -9.87
C GLU A 122 1.52 -8.57 -8.99
N PHE A 123 1.72 -7.84 -7.89
CA PHE A 123 2.82 -8.06 -6.96
C PHE A 123 2.29 -8.29 -5.56
N GLU A 124 2.33 -9.54 -5.11
CA GLU A 124 1.98 -9.92 -3.73
C GLU A 124 3.10 -9.52 -2.78
N LEU A 125 2.79 -8.68 -1.79
CA LEU A 125 3.75 -8.24 -0.79
C LEU A 125 4.14 -9.43 0.10
N PRO A 126 5.42 -9.83 0.12
CA PRO A 126 5.90 -10.95 0.96
C PRO A 126 6.06 -10.59 2.44
N GLY A 127 6.07 -9.31 2.79
CA GLY A 127 6.31 -8.85 4.16
C GLY A 127 6.31 -7.33 4.27
N GLY A 128 7.11 -6.81 5.21
CA GLY A 128 7.37 -5.38 5.34
C GLY A 128 8.18 -4.84 4.16
N ILE A 129 8.59 -3.57 4.27
CA ILE A 129 9.46 -2.93 3.27
C ILE A 129 10.78 -3.72 3.08
N PRO A 130 11.49 -4.16 4.14
CA PRO A 130 12.76 -4.90 3.97
C PRO A 130 12.61 -6.19 3.15
N GLU A 131 11.49 -6.88 3.28
CA GLU A 131 11.23 -8.12 2.54
C GLU A 131 10.64 -7.87 1.14
N SER A 132 9.88 -6.79 0.98
CA SER A 132 9.12 -6.51 -0.24
C SER A 132 9.94 -5.71 -1.26
N TRP A 133 10.75 -4.75 -0.82
CA TRP A 133 11.51 -3.86 -1.70
C TRP A 133 12.48 -4.60 -2.62
N PRO A 134 13.36 -5.50 -2.12
CA PRO A 134 14.29 -6.20 -3.00
C PRO A 134 13.57 -7.08 -4.04
N LYS A 135 12.45 -7.71 -3.65
CA LYS A 135 11.65 -8.55 -4.56
C LYS A 135 10.91 -7.73 -5.61
N LEU A 136 10.48 -6.52 -5.25
CA LEU A 136 9.85 -5.60 -6.19
C LEU A 136 10.88 -5.13 -7.22
N LEU A 137 12.07 -4.71 -6.79
CA LEU A 137 13.15 -4.34 -7.70
C LEU A 137 13.52 -5.50 -8.63
N GLN A 138 13.63 -6.72 -8.10
CA GLN A 138 13.84 -7.92 -8.92
C GLN A 138 12.73 -8.14 -9.95
N ALA A 139 11.46 -7.99 -9.56
CA ALA A 139 10.31 -8.13 -10.46
C ALA A 139 10.30 -7.06 -11.56
N LEU A 140 10.87 -5.88 -11.28
CA LEU A 140 11.02 -4.78 -12.22
C LEU A 140 12.34 -4.83 -13.01
N ASN A 141 13.20 -5.82 -12.74
CA ASN A 141 14.56 -5.91 -13.29
C ASN A 141 15.36 -4.61 -13.08
N LEU A 142 15.24 -4.04 -11.89
CA LEU A 142 15.97 -2.84 -11.45
C LEU A 142 17.05 -3.23 -10.44
N GLU A 143 18.17 -2.51 -10.47
CA GLU A 143 19.22 -2.61 -9.45
C GLU A 143 18.89 -1.68 -8.27
N ASP A 144 19.20 -2.13 -7.06
CA ASP A 144 19.12 -1.27 -5.87
C ASP A 144 20.38 -0.40 -5.82
N HIS A 145 20.22 0.91 -5.98
CA HIS A 145 21.36 1.84 -6.05
C HIS A 145 21.71 2.47 -4.69
N ASP A 146 21.06 2.07 -3.60
CA ASP A 146 21.32 2.65 -2.28
C ASP A 146 22.48 1.97 -1.54
N GLU A 147 23.70 2.31 -1.95
CA GLU A 147 24.91 2.17 -1.11
C GLU A 147 26.02 3.22 -1.35
N GLN A 148 25.77 4.35 -2.05
CA GLN A 148 26.82 5.35 -2.36
C GLN A 148 26.64 6.79 -1.85
N SER A 149 25.61 7.11 -1.05
CA SER A 149 25.43 8.50 -0.53
C SER A 149 25.69 8.70 0.96
N ALA A 150 26.33 7.75 1.66
CA ALA A 150 26.70 7.89 3.08
C ALA A 150 28.21 8.09 3.32
N ALA A 151 29.00 8.39 2.28
CA ALA A 151 30.41 8.72 2.41
C ALA A 151 30.79 9.88 1.47
N ALA A 152 30.48 11.11 1.89
CA ALA A 152 31.11 12.33 1.40
C ALA A 152 31.10 13.39 2.52
#